data_AF-A0A971MST6-F1
#
_entry.id   AF-A0A971MST6-F1
#
_cell.length_a   1.000
_cell.length_b   1.000
_cell.length_c   1.000
_cell.angle_alpha   90.00
_cell.angle_beta   90.00
_cell.angle_gamma   90.00
#
_symmetry.space_group_name_H-M   'P 1'
#
loop_
_entity.id
_entity.type
_entity.pdbx_description
1 polymer ?
#
loop_
_entity_poly.entity_id
_entity_poly.type
_entity_poly.pdbx_seq_one_letter_code
_entity_poly.pdbx_strand_id
1 'polypeptide(L)'
;MKKLVAIMILDIIFILYTPYLSAKPANVYEKSFATPENAITYFIKALTKNDLNKAFKACAINDYSENHDFAAFSRRLDSVSYLHYLAPSEYSLYNELNKIECLARIGKQIKLFYYSILTDENDLLLTKAKPTDEQLETFIQAVDPKKITGLRLISIDKPSLVDDERYRRQALASAQCFGANDATERVALLKLQDNFYILGFHLYKFGSSWKIDSLCSPLANTPVYGGEKISFDEYIY
;
A
#
# COMPACT_ATOMS: atom_id res chain seq x y z
N MET A 1 -20.75 -51.52 -10.72
CA MET A 1 -21.49 -50.24 -10.85
C MET A 1 -22.07 -49.69 -9.54
N LYS A 2 -22.52 -50.49 -8.56
CA LYS A 2 -23.07 -49.96 -7.30
C LYS A 2 -22.06 -49.34 -6.31
N LYS A 3 -20.75 -49.63 -6.43
CA LYS A 3 -19.70 -49.05 -5.57
C LYS A 3 -19.17 -47.69 -6.06
N LEU A 4 -19.34 -47.33 -7.33
CA LEU A 4 -18.88 -46.04 -7.86
C LEU A 4 -19.83 -44.89 -7.50
N VAL A 5 -21.13 -45.16 -7.40
CA VAL A 5 -22.15 -44.14 -7.08
C VAL A 5 -22.08 -43.69 -5.62
N ALA A 6 -21.66 -44.56 -4.70
CA ALA A 6 -21.52 -44.22 -3.29
C ALA A 6 -20.34 -43.27 -2.99
N ILE A 7 -19.27 -43.32 -3.81
CA ILE A 7 -18.10 -42.44 -3.66
C ILE A 7 -18.43 -41.02 -4.17
N MET A 8 -19.13 -40.91 -5.30
CA MET A 8 -19.55 -39.63 -5.85
C MET A 8 -20.55 -38.85 -4.97
N ILE A 9 -21.40 -39.55 -4.21
CA ILE A 9 -22.35 -38.88 -3.30
C ILE A 9 -21.65 -38.38 -2.03
N LEU A 10 -20.56 -39.02 -1.58
CA LEU A 10 -19.77 -38.54 -0.43
C LEU A 10 -18.97 -37.28 -0.77
N ASP A 11 -18.43 -37.17 -2.00
CA ASP A 11 -17.67 -35.98 -2.42
C ASP A 11 -18.57 -34.72 -2.58
N ILE A 12 -19.83 -34.90 -2.98
CA ILE A 12 -20.80 -33.80 -3.09
C ILE A 12 -21.27 -33.32 -1.70
N ILE A 13 -21.35 -34.21 -0.71
CA ILE A 13 -21.71 -33.84 0.67
C ILE A 13 -20.54 -33.13 1.38
N PHE A 14 -19.29 -33.48 1.07
CA PHE A 14 -18.10 -32.81 1.65
C PHE A 14 -17.97 -31.34 1.19
N ILE A 15 -18.47 -30.99 0.01
CA ILE A 15 -18.51 -29.61 -0.49
C ILE A 15 -19.60 -28.78 0.21
N LEU A 16 -20.68 -29.39 0.68
CA LEU A 16 -21.80 -28.70 1.34
C LEU A 16 -21.62 -28.51 2.87
N TYR A 17 -20.64 -29.20 3.48
CA TYR A 17 -20.34 -29.13 4.91
C TYR A 17 -18.91 -28.70 5.23
N THR A 18 -18.16 -28.18 4.25
CA THR A 18 -17.10 -27.26 4.65
C THR A 18 -17.82 -26.10 5.33
N PRO A 19 -17.57 -25.81 6.63
CA PRO A 19 -17.87 -24.46 7.08
C PRO A 19 -17.19 -23.59 6.04
N TYR A 20 -17.94 -22.68 5.41
CA TYR A 20 -17.33 -21.47 4.90
C TYR A 20 -16.44 -21.05 6.06
N LEU A 21 -15.13 -21.28 5.92
CA LEU A 21 -14.15 -20.55 6.67
C LEU A 21 -14.52 -19.14 6.29
N SER A 22 -15.38 -18.52 7.11
CA SER A 22 -15.55 -17.10 7.14
C SER A 22 -14.12 -16.67 7.32
N ALA A 23 -13.50 -16.29 6.21
CA ALA A 23 -12.16 -15.79 6.18
C ALA A 23 -12.32 -14.53 7.01
N LYS A 24 -12.08 -14.65 8.32
CA LYS A 24 -12.13 -13.52 9.21
C LYS A 24 -11.26 -12.49 8.52
N PRO A 25 -11.79 -11.29 8.22
CA PRO A 25 -11.04 -10.30 7.46
C PRO A 25 -9.66 -10.18 8.11
N ALA A 26 -8.62 -10.26 7.29
CA ALA A 26 -7.25 -10.37 7.77
C ALA A 26 -7.02 -9.27 8.81
N ASN A 27 -6.91 -9.66 10.08
CA ASN A 27 -6.84 -8.68 11.14
C ASN A 27 -5.40 -8.19 11.20
N VAL A 28 -5.13 -7.04 10.59
CA VAL A 28 -3.81 -6.44 10.62
C VAL A 28 -3.58 -5.87 12.02
N TYR A 29 -2.67 -6.48 12.77
CA TYR A 29 -2.20 -5.90 14.02
C TYR A 29 -1.18 -4.81 13.71
N GLU A 30 -1.65 -3.57 13.63
CA GLU A 30 -0.80 -2.41 13.39
C GLU A 30 0.16 -2.19 14.54
N LYS A 31 1.38 -1.81 14.18
CA LYS A 31 2.43 -1.48 15.12
C LYS A 31 2.50 0.04 15.28
N SER A 32 2.78 0.49 16.50
CA SER A 32 2.98 1.91 16.76
C SER A 32 4.42 2.36 16.48
N PHE A 33 4.56 3.56 15.89
CA PHE A 33 5.86 4.15 15.59
C PHE A 33 5.92 5.60 16.08
N ALA A 34 6.99 5.94 16.81
CA ALA A 34 7.14 7.29 17.36
C ALA A 34 7.48 8.35 16.30
N THR A 35 8.05 7.94 15.15
CA THR A 35 8.44 8.85 14.07
C THR A 35 8.06 8.26 12.70
N PRO A 36 7.86 9.10 11.67
CA PRO A 36 7.65 8.65 10.29
C PRO A 36 8.75 7.72 9.78
N GLU A 37 10.00 8.06 10.08
CA GLU A 37 11.20 7.34 9.61
C GLU A 37 11.26 5.92 10.19
N ASN A 38 10.78 5.74 11.43
CA ASN A 38 10.69 4.43 12.06
C ASN A 38 9.66 3.53 11.38
N ALA A 39 8.51 4.09 10.97
CA ALA A 39 7.49 3.35 10.22
C ALA A 39 8.02 2.92 8.84
N ILE A 40 8.63 3.85 8.10
CA ILE A 40 9.22 3.61 6.77
C ILE A 40 10.34 2.57 6.85
N THR A 41 11.26 2.73 7.81
CA THR A 41 12.36 1.78 8.00
C THR A 41 11.84 0.37 8.29
N TYR A 42 10.80 0.25 9.11
CA TYR A 42 10.17 -1.04 9.41
C TYR A 42 9.51 -1.64 8.16
N PHE A 43 8.78 -0.81 7.41
CA PHE A 43 8.12 -1.19 6.17
C PHE A 43 9.10 -1.72 5.12
N ILE A 44 10.15 -0.95 4.80
CA ILE A 44 11.19 -1.36 3.83
C ILE A 44 11.89 -2.65 4.29
N LYS A 45 12.23 -2.76 5.58
CA LYS A 45 12.80 -4.00 6.13
C LYS A 45 11.86 -5.21 5.97
N ALA A 46 10.54 -5.01 6.05
CA ALA A 46 9.59 -6.08 5.80
C ALA A 46 9.56 -6.49 4.32
N LEU A 47 9.58 -5.52 3.40
CA LEU A 47 9.64 -5.79 1.96
C LEU A 47 10.93 -6.54 1.55
N THR A 48 12.09 -6.14 2.08
CA THR A 48 13.37 -6.87 1.82
C THR A 48 13.34 -8.35 2.22
N LYS A 49 12.38 -8.74 3.08
CA LYS A 49 12.17 -10.11 3.58
C LYS A 49 10.94 -10.78 2.96
N ASN A 50 10.28 -10.14 1.99
CA ASN A 50 9.01 -10.58 1.41
C ASN A 50 7.93 -10.86 2.46
N ASP A 51 7.92 -10.08 3.55
CA ASP A 51 6.98 -10.25 4.67
C ASP A 51 5.87 -9.19 4.59
N LEU A 52 4.89 -9.45 3.74
CA LEU A 52 3.77 -8.55 3.50
C LEU A 52 2.95 -8.29 4.78
N ASN A 53 2.77 -9.31 5.61
CA ASN A 53 2.07 -9.18 6.88
C ASN A 53 2.77 -8.20 7.82
N LYS A 54 4.11 -8.23 7.90
CA LYS A 54 4.86 -7.20 8.63
C LYS A 54 4.75 -5.85 7.95
N ALA A 55 4.84 -5.75 6.62
CA ALA A 55 4.73 -4.48 5.91
C ALA A 55 3.41 -3.77 6.26
N PHE A 56 2.29 -4.49 6.23
CA PHE A 56 0.97 -3.94 6.59
C PHE A 56 0.88 -3.42 8.03
N LYS A 57 1.70 -3.92 8.97
CA LYS A 57 1.70 -3.38 10.34
C LYS A 57 2.21 -1.95 10.44
N ALA A 58 2.95 -1.45 9.44
CA ALA A 58 3.39 -0.06 9.38
C ALA A 58 2.38 0.88 8.73
N CYS A 59 1.29 0.34 8.18
CA CYS A 59 0.31 1.10 7.43
C CYS A 59 -0.89 1.49 8.29
N ALA A 60 -1.56 2.59 7.93
CA ALA A 60 -2.81 3.02 8.52
C ALA A 60 -3.97 2.33 7.78
N ILE A 61 -4.20 1.06 8.07
CA ILE A 61 -5.28 0.26 7.47
C ILE A 61 -6.52 0.35 8.35
N ASN A 62 -6.44 -0.10 9.61
CA ASN A 62 -7.55 -0.10 10.55
C ASN A 62 -7.95 1.32 10.90
N ASP A 63 -7.00 2.13 11.39
CA ASP A 63 -7.28 3.51 11.82
C ASP A 63 -7.92 4.32 10.69
N TYR A 64 -7.42 4.18 9.47
CA TYR A 64 -7.94 4.88 8.30
C TYR A 64 -9.34 4.39 7.91
N SER A 65 -9.58 3.08 7.98
CA SER A 65 -10.87 2.47 7.61
C SER A 65 -11.98 2.72 8.62
N GLU A 66 -11.65 2.75 9.92
CA GLU A 66 -12.61 2.83 11.02
C GLU A 66 -12.99 4.28 11.36
N ASN A 67 -12.10 5.23 11.06
CA ASN A 67 -12.29 6.65 11.38
C ASN A 67 -12.58 7.51 10.15
N HIS A 68 -12.90 6.91 8.99
CA HIS A 68 -13.25 7.68 7.81
C HIS A 68 -14.60 8.38 8.00
N ASP A 69 -14.56 9.72 8.05
CA ASP A 69 -15.73 10.59 8.04
C ASP A 69 -16.09 10.93 6.59
N PHE A 70 -17.03 10.16 6.05
CA PHE A 70 -17.52 10.29 4.68
C PHE A 70 -18.05 11.69 4.37
N ALA A 71 -18.80 12.27 5.30
CA ALA A 71 -19.44 13.56 5.11
C ALA A 71 -18.41 14.69 5.15
N ALA A 72 -17.48 14.67 6.10
CA ALA A 72 -16.40 15.65 6.16
C ALA A 72 -15.49 15.57 4.93
N PHE A 73 -15.14 14.35 4.49
CA PHE A 73 -14.34 14.14 3.28
C PHE A 73 -15.02 14.69 2.04
N SER A 74 -16.31 14.38 1.85
CA SER A 74 -17.10 14.85 0.71
C SER A 74 -17.24 16.38 0.70
N ARG A 75 -17.53 16.99 1.86
CA ARG A 75 -17.62 18.46 1.99
C ARG A 75 -16.28 19.15 1.71
N ARG A 76 -15.18 18.57 2.17
CA ARG A 76 -13.83 19.12 1.94
C ARG A 76 -13.48 19.16 0.45
N LEU A 77 -13.85 18.12 -0.29
CA LEU A 77 -13.59 18.02 -1.72
C LEU A 77 -14.68 18.64 -2.59
N ASP A 78 -15.72 19.22 -1.99
CA ASP A 78 -16.94 19.70 -2.66
C ASP A 78 -17.47 18.69 -3.71
N SER A 79 -17.39 17.41 -3.39
CA SER A 79 -17.73 16.31 -4.29
C SER A 79 -18.06 15.04 -3.54
N VAL A 80 -18.80 14.14 -4.18
CA VAL A 80 -19.11 12.81 -3.66
C VAL A 80 -18.79 11.77 -4.72
N SER A 81 -18.04 10.73 -4.34
CA SER A 81 -17.82 9.56 -5.18
C SER A 81 -18.21 8.30 -4.43
N TYR A 82 -19.31 7.68 -4.85
CA TYR A 82 -19.80 6.44 -4.26
C TYR A 82 -18.97 5.21 -4.66
N LEU A 83 -18.14 5.33 -5.69
CA LEU A 83 -17.30 4.25 -6.19
C LEU A 83 -15.85 4.34 -5.66
N HIS A 84 -15.35 5.56 -5.43
CA HIS A 84 -13.93 5.78 -5.15
C HIS A 84 -13.64 6.19 -3.71
N TYR A 85 -14.64 6.70 -2.98
CA TYR A 85 -14.45 6.99 -1.56
C TYR A 85 -14.74 5.74 -0.75
N LEU A 86 -14.11 5.62 0.41
CA LEU A 86 -14.49 4.62 1.38
C LEU A 86 -15.96 4.79 1.76
N ALA A 87 -16.62 3.71 2.14
CA ALA A 87 -17.99 3.77 2.61
C ALA A 87 -18.07 4.44 4.00
N PRO A 88 -19.25 4.94 4.43
CA PRO A 88 -19.42 5.54 5.75
C PRO A 88 -19.09 4.58 6.89
N SER A 89 -18.21 5.00 7.80
CA SER A 89 -17.62 4.13 8.84
C SER A 89 -18.51 3.90 10.06
N GLU A 90 -19.71 4.49 10.09
CA GLU A 90 -20.66 4.31 11.20
C GLU A 90 -21.31 2.92 11.19
N TYR A 91 -21.15 2.17 10.10
CA TYR A 91 -21.72 0.83 9.92
C TYR A 91 -20.63 -0.24 9.94
N SER A 92 -20.78 -1.25 10.81
CA SER A 92 -19.78 -2.31 11.00
C SER A 92 -19.40 -3.05 9.71
N LEU A 93 -20.40 -3.35 8.86
CA LEU A 93 -20.17 -3.99 7.56
C LEU A 93 -19.27 -3.12 6.66
N TYR A 94 -19.49 -1.81 6.63
CA TYR A 94 -18.69 -0.90 5.82
C TYR A 94 -17.28 -0.73 6.36
N ASN A 95 -17.07 -0.79 7.67
CA ASN A 95 -15.71 -0.82 8.24
C ASN A 95 -14.91 -2.03 7.76
N GLU A 96 -15.54 -3.21 7.72
CA GLU A 96 -14.89 -4.41 7.18
C GLU A 96 -14.55 -4.28 5.70
N LEU A 97 -15.45 -3.71 4.89
CA LEU A 97 -15.22 -3.45 3.47
C LEU A 97 -14.12 -2.39 3.24
N ASN A 98 -14.15 -1.29 3.98
CA ASN A 98 -13.15 -0.23 3.94
C ASN A 98 -11.74 -0.77 4.24
N LYS A 99 -11.64 -1.69 5.21
CA LYS A 99 -10.38 -2.35 5.55
C LYS A 99 -9.84 -3.20 4.40
N ILE A 100 -10.72 -3.95 3.73
CA ILE A 100 -10.36 -4.73 2.53
C ILE A 100 -9.88 -3.80 1.41
N GLU A 101 -10.56 -2.68 1.20
CA GLU A 101 -10.15 -1.67 0.21
C GLU A 101 -8.79 -1.05 0.54
N CYS A 102 -8.54 -0.70 1.79
CA CYS A 102 -7.25 -0.17 2.25
C CYS A 102 -6.12 -1.19 2.05
N LEU A 103 -6.36 -2.45 2.39
CA LEU A 103 -5.43 -3.56 2.13
C LEU A 103 -5.12 -3.70 0.64
N ALA A 104 -6.15 -3.70 -0.21
CA ALA A 104 -6.00 -3.81 -1.66
C ALA A 104 -5.23 -2.63 -2.24
N ARG A 105 -5.51 -1.41 -1.76
CA ARG A 105 -4.84 -0.16 -2.17
C ARG A 105 -3.35 -0.19 -1.85
N ILE A 106 -2.96 -0.52 -0.62
CA ILE A 106 -1.54 -0.64 -0.24
C ILE A 106 -0.89 -1.83 -0.95
N GLY A 107 -1.57 -2.97 -1.03
CA GLY A 107 -1.07 -4.17 -1.71
C GLY A 107 -0.77 -3.92 -3.19
N LYS A 108 -1.62 -3.15 -3.88
CA LYS A 108 -1.39 -2.73 -5.27
C LYS A 108 -0.15 -1.83 -5.39
N GLN A 109 0.03 -0.88 -4.46
CA GLN A 109 1.22 -0.02 -4.44
C GLN A 109 2.50 -0.81 -4.18
N ILE A 110 2.49 -1.76 -3.24
CA ILE A 110 3.62 -2.66 -3.00
C ILE A 110 3.93 -3.49 -4.25
N LYS A 111 2.91 -4.08 -4.89
CA LYS A 111 3.10 -4.83 -6.14
C LYS A 111 3.78 -3.99 -7.21
N LEU A 112 3.30 -2.76 -7.42
CA LEU A 112 3.85 -1.85 -8.42
C LEU A 112 5.25 -1.36 -8.06
N PHE A 113 5.54 -1.18 -6.77
CA PHE A 113 6.91 -0.96 -6.29
C PHE A 113 7.85 -2.11 -6.66
N TYR A 114 7.48 -3.37 -6.40
CA TYR A 114 8.28 -4.53 -6.80
C TYR A 114 8.51 -4.54 -8.31
N TYR A 115 7.45 -4.31 -9.10
CA TYR A 115 7.60 -4.26 -10.55
C TYR A 115 8.58 -3.17 -10.95
N SER A 116 8.39 -1.93 -10.47
CA SER A 116 9.20 -0.77 -10.86
C SER A 116 10.70 -0.89 -10.58
N ILE A 117 11.11 -1.69 -9.59
CA ILE A 117 12.53 -1.83 -9.24
C ILE A 117 13.17 -3.12 -9.76
N LEU A 118 12.37 -4.11 -10.18
CA LEU A 118 12.86 -5.44 -10.59
C LEU A 118 12.80 -5.67 -12.11
N THR A 119 12.10 -4.82 -12.85
CA THR A 119 11.96 -4.91 -14.31
C THR A 119 12.41 -3.62 -14.98
N ASP A 120 12.73 -3.71 -16.28
CA ASP A 120 13.02 -2.57 -17.15
C ASP A 120 11.77 -2.11 -17.93
N GLU A 121 10.58 -2.63 -17.61
CA GLU A 121 9.31 -2.16 -18.19
C GLU A 121 8.98 -0.75 -17.66
N ASN A 122 8.92 0.21 -18.57
CA ASN A 122 8.73 1.63 -18.23
C ASN A 122 7.23 2.00 -18.16
N ASP A 123 6.35 1.17 -18.76
CA ASP A 123 4.92 1.48 -18.90
C ASP A 123 4.02 0.56 -18.04
N LEU A 124 4.37 0.36 -16.76
CA LEU A 124 3.63 -0.52 -15.85
C LEU A 124 2.16 -0.15 -15.60
N LEU A 125 1.75 1.06 -15.99
CA LEU A 125 0.37 1.55 -15.87
C LEU A 125 -0.45 1.37 -17.15
N LEU A 126 0.17 1.00 -18.27
CA LEU A 126 -0.51 0.85 -19.55
C LEU A 126 -0.78 -0.62 -19.85
N THR A 127 -1.92 -0.85 -20.52
CA THR A 127 -2.25 -2.18 -21.05
C THR A 127 -1.41 -2.44 -22.29
N LYS A 128 -0.56 -3.45 -22.24
CA LYS A 128 0.18 -3.93 -23.41
C LYS A 128 -0.70 -4.84 -24.24
N ALA A 129 -1.04 -4.42 -25.46
CA ALA A 129 -1.84 -5.22 -26.37
C ALA A 129 -0.99 -6.35 -26.98
N LYS A 130 -1.52 -7.58 -26.98
CA LYS A 130 -0.94 -8.76 -27.64
C LYS A 130 0.56 -8.98 -27.33
N PRO A 131 0.95 -9.17 -26.06
CA PRO A 131 2.34 -9.49 -25.73
C PRO A 131 2.75 -10.84 -26.35
N THR A 132 4.02 -10.98 -26.73
CA THR A 132 4.58 -12.27 -27.13
C THR A 132 4.87 -13.14 -25.90
N ASP A 133 4.93 -14.46 -26.08
CA ASP A 133 5.29 -15.38 -24.98
C ASP A 133 6.66 -15.04 -24.38
N GLU A 134 7.63 -14.65 -25.22
CA GLU A 134 8.96 -14.21 -24.77
C GLU A 134 8.89 -12.96 -23.88
N GLN A 135 8.05 -11.98 -24.23
CA GLN A 135 7.84 -10.79 -23.40
C GLN A 135 7.20 -11.14 -22.05
N LEU A 136 6.23 -12.07 -22.05
CA LEU A 136 5.59 -12.54 -20.83
C LEU A 136 6.58 -13.26 -19.91
N GLU A 137 7.36 -14.19 -20.45
CA GLU A 137 8.34 -14.94 -19.68
C GLU A 137 9.46 -14.04 -19.14
N THR A 138 9.92 -13.07 -19.95
CA THR A 138 10.90 -12.07 -19.49
C THR A 138 10.36 -11.29 -18.30
N PHE A 139 9.11 -10.81 -18.36
CA PHE A 139 8.49 -10.10 -17.25
C PHE A 139 8.35 -10.98 -16.01
N ILE A 140 7.79 -12.20 -16.14
CA ILE A 140 7.58 -13.13 -15.04
C ILE A 140 8.90 -13.44 -14.32
N GLN A 141 9.97 -13.68 -15.07
CA GLN A 141 11.30 -13.91 -14.51
C GLN A 141 11.86 -12.66 -13.85
N ALA A 142 11.68 -11.47 -14.45
CA ALA A 142 12.17 -10.21 -13.90
C ALA A 142 11.57 -9.92 -12.51
N VAL A 143 10.25 -10.13 -12.35
CA VAL A 143 9.52 -9.75 -11.13
C VAL A 143 9.54 -10.81 -10.01
N ASP A 144 10.46 -11.78 -10.03
CA ASP A 144 10.66 -12.70 -8.91
C ASP A 144 10.98 -11.90 -7.62
N PRO A 145 10.10 -11.91 -6.60
CA PRO A 145 10.29 -11.11 -5.40
C PRO A 145 11.55 -11.49 -4.61
N LYS A 146 12.18 -12.64 -4.86
CA LYS A 146 13.48 -12.98 -4.26
C LYS A 146 14.60 -12.05 -4.73
N LYS A 147 14.47 -11.44 -5.92
CA LYS A 147 15.47 -10.53 -6.49
C LYS A 147 15.57 -9.18 -5.77
N ILE A 148 14.61 -8.86 -4.89
CA ILE A 148 14.69 -7.68 -4.01
C ILE A 148 15.78 -7.82 -2.93
N THR A 149 16.34 -9.03 -2.75
CA THR A 149 17.42 -9.29 -1.81
C THR A 149 18.59 -8.34 -2.10
N GLY A 150 19.00 -7.58 -1.08
CA GLY A 150 20.07 -6.58 -1.21
C GLY A 150 19.58 -5.15 -1.46
N LEU A 151 18.26 -4.91 -1.53
CA LEU A 151 17.69 -3.57 -1.47
C LEU A 151 18.12 -2.91 -0.14
N ARG A 152 18.76 -1.76 -0.24
CA ARG A 152 19.24 -0.95 0.89
C ARG A 152 18.48 0.35 0.94
N LEU A 153 18.04 0.71 2.14
CA LEU A 153 17.59 2.06 2.46
C LEU A 153 18.82 2.92 2.72
N ILE A 154 19.01 3.97 1.92
CA ILE A 154 20.16 4.87 2.00
C ILE A 154 19.84 6.07 2.90
N SER A 155 18.72 6.74 2.66
CA SER A 155 18.24 7.87 3.47
C SER A 155 16.71 7.94 3.50
N ILE A 156 16.19 8.69 4.45
CA ILE A 156 14.78 9.11 4.50
C ILE A 156 14.79 10.61 4.75
N ASP A 157 14.28 11.37 3.79
CA ASP A 157 14.35 12.82 3.79
C ASP A 157 12.97 13.45 3.68
N LYS A 158 12.91 14.75 3.94
CA LYS A 158 11.69 15.55 3.90
C LYS A 158 11.59 16.27 2.56
N PRO A 159 10.44 16.23 1.88
CA PRO A 159 10.19 17.16 0.78
C PRO A 159 10.27 18.61 1.27
N SER A 160 10.82 19.51 0.45
CA SER A 160 11.14 20.90 0.82
C SER A 160 9.96 21.70 1.39
N LEU A 161 8.74 21.44 0.92
CA LEU A 161 7.52 22.15 1.33
C LEU A 161 6.75 21.46 2.46
N VAL A 162 7.25 20.36 3.04
CA VAL A 162 6.48 19.59 4.04
C VAL A 162 6.21 20.37 5.33
N ASP A 163 7.08 21.30 5.67
CA ASP A 163 6.96 22.15 6.85
C ASP A 163 6.33 23.53 6.54
N ASP A 164 5.96 23.81 5.27
CA ASP A 164 5.24 25.03 4.89
C ASP A 164 3.86 25.09 5.58
N GLU A 165 3.50 26.25 6.13
CA GLU A 165 2.27 26.41 6.91
C GLU A 165 0.99 26.14 6.11
N ARG A 166 0.97 26.55 4.84
CA ARG A 166 -0.19 26.35 3.97
C ARG A 166 -0.34 24.88 3.63
N TYR A 167 0.76 24.20 3.31
CA TYR A 167 0.76 22.76 3.09
C TYR A 167 0.33 22.01 4.36
N ARG A 168 0.95 22.27 5.52
CA ARG A 168 0.61 21.61 6.79
C ARG A 168 -0.86 21.75 7.14
N ARG A 169 -1.44 22.94 6.93
CA ARG A 169 -2.87 23.18 7.16
C ARG A 169 -3.75 22.31 6.27
N GLN A 170 -3.40 22.19 4.99
CA GLN A 170 -4.15 21.37 4.04
C GLN A 170 -4.00 19.87 4.30
N ALA A 171 -2.79 19.43 4.64
CA ALA A 171 -2.48 18.05 5.00
C ALA A 171 -3.24 17.65 6.27
N LEU A 172 -3.24 18.50 7.30
CA LEU A 172 -4.01 18.27 8.53
C LEU A 172 -5.51 18.21 8.27
N ALA A 173 -6.06 19.13 7.46
CA ALA A 173 -7.48 19.11 7.11
C ALA A 173 -7.87 17.81 6.37
N SER A 174 -6.97 17.25 5.55
CA SER A 174 -7.16 15.95 4.92
C SER A 174 -7.11 14.80 5.94
N ALA A 175 -6.12 14.82 6.84
CA ALA A 175 -5.90 13.81 7.87
C ALA A 175 -7.10 13.69 8.83
N GLN A 176 -7.71 14.82 9.17
CA GLN A 176 -8.88 14.88 10.07
C GLN A 176 -10.10 14.15 9.52
N CYS A 177 -10.27 14.07 8.19
CA CYS A 177 -11.34 13.26 7.56
C CYS A 177 -11.18 11.75 7.81
N PHE A 178 -10.05 11.32 8.36
CA PHE A 178 -9.76 9.94 8.73
C PHE A 178 -9.46 9.83 10.23
N GLY A 179 -9.74 10.83 11.05
CA GLY A 179 -9.47 10.82 12.49
C GLY A 179 -8.00 10.96 12.89
N ALA A 180 -7.10 11.30 11.96
CA ALA A 180 -5.69 11.52 12.27
C ALA A 180 -5.42 12.93 12.85
N ASN A 181 -4.40 13.00 13.71
CA ASN A 181 -3.97 14.20 14.42
C ASN A 181 -2.93 15.04 13.66
N ASP A 182 -2.21 14.44 12.71
CA ASP A 182 -1.20 15.11 11.90
C ASP A 182 -0.96 14.34 10.60
N ALA A 183 -0.34 15.00 9.63
CA ALA A 183 0.06 14.43 8.35
C ALA A 183 1.46 14.91 7.96
N THR A 184 2.19 14.08 7.24
CA THR A 184 3.50 14.44 6.70
C THR A 184 3.85 13.60 5.48
N GLU A 185 4.80 14.08 4.70
CA GLU A 185 5.44 13.30 3.64
C GLU A 185 6.92 13.03 3.93
N ARG A 186 7.42 11.94 3.37
CA ARG A 186 8.84 11.58 3.32
C ARG A 186 9.18 10.99 1.96
N VAL A 187 10.45 11.10 1.59
CA VAL A 187 11.03 10.36 0.46
C VAL A 187 12.13 9.45 0.98
N ALA A 188 12.23 8.26 0.41
CA ALA A 188 13.31 7.33 0.72
C ALA A 188 14.19 7.15 -0.51
N LEU A 189 15.49 7.35 -0.36
CA LEU A 189 16.49 6.91 -1.32
C LEU A 189 16.81 5.45 -1.07
N LEU A 190 16.61 4.63 -2.09
CA LEU A 190 16.86 3.20 -2.06
C LEU A 190 17.96 2.85 -3.06
N LYS A 191 18.74 1.82 -2.76
CA LYS A 191 19.74 1.25 -3.67
C LYS A 191 19.53 -0.25 -3.82
N LEU A 192 19.38 -0.71 -5.05
CA LEU A 192 19.37 -2.13 -5.39
C LEU A 192 20.41 -2.36 -6.49
N GLN A 193 21.39 -3.22 -6.20
CA GLN A 193 22.57 -3.41 -7.05
C GLN A 193 23.26 -2.05 -7.31
N ASP A 194 23.40 -1.67 -8.58
CA ASP A 194 24.04 -0.41 -9.02
C ASP A 194 23.04 0.73 -9.26
N ASN A 195 21.74 0.47 -9.13
CA ASN A 195 20.70 1.46 -9.39
C ASN A 195 20.18 2.11 -8.11
N PHE A 196 19.85 3.39 -8.20
CA PHE A 196 19.13 4.11 -7.16
C PHE A 196 17.67 4.29 -7.54
N TYR A 197 16.82 4.34 -6.51
CA TYR A 197 15.39 4.52 -6.65
C TYR A 197 14.89 5.48 -5.58
N ILE A 198 13.91 6.31 -5.93
CA ILE A 198 13.16 7.13 -4.98
C ILE A 198 11.79 6.51 -4.73
N LEU A 199 11.36 6.48 -3.47
CA LEU A 199 10.02 6.08 -3.07
C LEU A 199 9.42 7.12 -2.12
N GLY A 200 8.28 7.68 -2.50
CA GLY A 200 7.56 8.63 -1.65
C GLY A 200 6.68 7.93 -0.63
N PHE A 201 6.39 8.63 0.47
CA PHE A 201 5.48 8.19 1.51
C PHE A 201 4.64 9.35 2.01
N HIS A 202 3.34 9.12 2.12
CA HIS A 202 2.42 9.97 2.87
C HIS A 202 2.03 9.23 4.14
N LEU A 203 2.09 9.92 5.27
CA LEU A 203 1.89 9.32 6.58
C LEU A 203 0.92 10.15 7.41
N TYR A 204 0.11 9.44 8.18
CA TYR A 204 -0.77 10.03 9.18
C TYR A 204 -0.32 9.66 10.58
N LYS A 205 -0.62 10.56 11.51
CA LYS A 205 -0.42 10.35 12.94
C LYS A 205 -1.74 10.07 13.63
N PHE A 206 -1.86 8.92 14.28
CA PHE A 206 -3.00 8.53 15.10
C PHE A 206 -2.55 8.44 16.56
N GLY A 207 -3.07 9.34 17.40
CA GLY A 207 -2.57 9.59 18.75
C GLY A 207 -1.07 9.92 18.73
N SER A 208 -0.26 9.06 19.33
CA SER A 208 1.20 9.19 19.36
C SER A 208 1.92 8.40 18.25
N SER A 209 1.20 7.73 17.35
CA SER A 209 1.76 6.79 16.39
C SER A 209 1.70 7.29 14.95
N TRP A 210 2.82 7.26 14.24
CA TRP A 210 2.89 7.45 12.80
C TRP A 210 2.66 6.15 12.04
N LYS A 211 1.92 6.23 10.94
CA LYS A 211 1.58 5.09 10.07
C LYS A 211 1.55 5.55 8.61
N ILE A 212 1.94 4.66 7.70
CA ILE A 212 1.97 4.91 6.26
C ILE A 212 0.53 4.86 5.72
N ASP A 213 0.07 5.94 5.12
CA ASP A 213 -1.19 5.98 4.36
C ASP A 213 -0.95 5.55 2.90
N SER A 214 0.11 6.04 2.25
CA SER A 214 0.40 5.68 0.87
C SER A 214 1.90 5.68 0.59
N LEU A 215 2.27 5.00 -0.49
CA LEU A 215 3.61 4.93 -1.05
C LEU A 215 3.76 5.99 -2.16
N CYS A 216 3.39 7.22 -1.85
CA CYS A 216 3.66 8.38 -2.69
C CYS A 216 3.88 9.63 -1.85
N SER A 217 4.59 10.60 -2.42
CA SER A 217 4.78 11.95 -1.92
C SER A 217 4.40 12.93 -3.02
N PRO A 218 3.18 13.48 -2.99
CA PRO A 218 2.77 14.56 -3.90
C PRO A 218 3.75 15.74 -3.92
N LEU A 219 4.35 16.12 -2.77
CA LEU A 219 5.30 17.23 -2.70
C LEU A 219 6.61 16.96 -3.44
N ALA A 220 7.06 15.70 -3.46
CA ALA A 220 8.23 15.27 -4.19
C ALA A 220 7.90 14.72 -5.60
N ASN A 221 6.64 14.86 -6.03
CA ASN A 221 6.14 14.37 -7.32
C ASN A 221 6.47 12.89 -7.59
N THR A 222 6.58 12.06 -6.56
CA THR A 222 6.85 10.63 -6.76
C THR A 222 5.61 9.96 -7.33
N PRO A 223 5.74 8.93 -8.18
CA PRO A 223 4.59 8.23 -8.75
C PRO A 223 3.67 7.68 -7.65
N VAL A 224 2.35 7.73 -7.89
CA VAL A 224 1.32 7.17 -7.00
C VAL A 224 1.44 5.63 -6.87
N TYR A 225 2.23 5.02 -7.76
CA TYR A 225 2.35 3.57 -7.91
C TYR A 225 3.80 3.15 -8.21
N GLY A 226 4.61 3.02 -7.16
CA GLY A 226 5.92 2.37 -7.24
C GLY A 226 7.09 3.28 -6.92
N GLY A 227 8.30 2.75 -7.10
CA GLY A 227 9.54 3.51 -6.96
C GLY A 227 9.98 3.98 -8.34
N GLU A 228 10.61 5.15 -8.40
CA GLU A 228 11.15 5.69 -9.64
C GLU A 228 12.65 5.53 -9.65
N LYS A 229 13.21 5.03 -10.76
CA LYS A 229 14.66 4.96 -10.93
C LYS A 229 15.20 6.39 -11.06
N ILE A 230 16.24 6.70 -10.30
CA ILE A 230 16.83 8.04 -10.24
C ILE A 230 18.36 7.94 -10.21
N SER A 231 19.08 8.96 -10.68
CA SER A 231 20.51 9.08 -10.39
C SER A 231 20.74 9.64 -8.98
N PHE A 232 21.94 9.45 -8.43
CA PHE A 232 22.26 10.01 -7.11
C PHE A 232 22.25 11.54 -7.11
N ASP A 233 22.70 12.18 -8.19
CA ASP A 233 22.79 13.63 -8.31
C ASP A 233 21.41 14.31 -8.46
N GLU A 234 20.41 13.57 -8.99
CA GLU A 234 19.02 14.04 -9.09
C GLU A 234 18.27 13.95 -7.75
N TYR A 235 18.82 13.26 -6.74
CA TYR A 235 18.21 13.17 -5.43
C TYR A 235 18.50 14.42 -4.58
N ILE A 236 17.61 15.41 -4.69
CA ILE A 236 17.74 16.73 -4.04
C ILE A 236 16.63 16.95 -2.98
N TYR A 237 16.71 16.25 -1.85
CA TYR A 237 15.77 16.36 -0.74
C TYR A 237 16.46 16.45 0.62
#